data_AF-A0A9J6B1Q0-F1
#
_entry.id   AF-A0A9J6B1Q0-F1
#
_cell.length_a   1.000
_cell.length_b   1.000
_cell.length_c   1.000
_cell.angle_alpha   90.00
_cell.angle_beta   90.00
_cell.angle_gamma   90.00
#
_symmetry.space_group_name_H-M   'P 1'
#
loop_
_entity.id
_entity.type
_entity.pdbx_description
1 polymer ?
#
loop_
_entity_poly.entity_id
_entity_poly.type
_entity_poly.pdbx_seq_one_letter_code
_entity_poly.pdbx_strand_id
1 'polypeptide(L)'
;MPRVSVISILGLLRQLLFCAMTGFPSVVYIPCVIYRLLHSVRFTWCAQSAYQRVRQATEPEPERPVRDEPEPVTTDRNRDGPEPVIPEKIVYSRPGPDRKPGNSNWVHAVEWSGQKGFEAAPSVSFTVDGEEKGVQKKYGPLMFLKVHDAGHMVPMDQPNEALEMLQRWSHGNL
;
A
#
# COMPACT_ATOMS: atom_id res chain seq x y z
N MET A 1 -27.74 -14.50 -35.14
CA MET A 1 -29.19 -14.24 -35.26
C MET A 1 -29.67 -13.51 -34.01
N PRO A 2 -29.82 -12.17 -33.97
CA PRO A 2 -30.35 -11.52 -32.79
C PRO A 2 -31.88 -11.47 -32.88
N ARG A 3 -32.56 -12.16 -31.96
CA ARG A 3 -33.95 -11.89 -31.61
C ARG A 3 -33.97 -10.65 -30.73
N VAL A 4 -33.97 -9.47 -31.36
CA VAL A 4 -34.29 -8.22 -30.66
C VAL A 4 -35.79 -8.28 -30.36
N SER A 5 -36.08 -8.69 -29.13
CA SER A 5 -37.41 -9.06 -28.68
C SER A 5 -38.35 -7.86 -28.77
N VAL A 6 -39.52 -8.11 -29.35
CA VAL A 6 -40.64 -7.23 -29.74
C VAL A 6 -41.19 -6.35 -28.59
N ILE A 7 -40.66 -6.51 -27.38
CA ILE A 7 -41.11 -5.88 -26.13
C ILE A 7 -40.78 -4.36 -26.09
N SER A 8 -39.72 -3.90 -26.74
CA SER A 8 -39.35 -2.45 -26.71
C SER A 8 -40.24 -1.56 -27.56
N ILE A 9 -40.77 -2.06 -28.68
CA ILE A 9 -41.56 -1.24 -29.62
C ILE A 9 -42.98 -1.00 -29.06
N LEU A 10 -43.58 -2.01 -28.43
CA LEU A 10 -44.88 -1.88 -27.76
C LEU A 10 -44.83 -0.92 -26.55
N GLY A 11 -43.71 -0.88 -25.82
CA GLY A 11 -43.50 0.06 -24.72
C GLY A 11 -43.42 1.52 -25.19
N LEU A 12 -42.70 1.78 -26.28
CA LEU A 12 -42.60 3.11 -26.89
C LEU A 12 -43.93 3.60 -27.47
N LEU A 13 -44.71 2.71 -28.11
CA LEU A 13 -46.02 3.08 -28.68
C LEU A 13 -47.03 3.46 -27.59
N ARG A 14 -47.04 2.71 -26.46
CA ARG A 14 -47.94 2.98 -25.33
C ARG A 14 -47.60 4.29 -24.62
N GLN A 15 -46.31 4.66 -24.55
CA GLN A 15 -45.87 5.92 -23.96
C GLN A 15 -46.22 7.13 -24.84
N LEU A 16 -46.11 6.99 -26.17
CA LEU A 16 -46.46 8.05 -27.12
C LEU A 16 -47.97 8.30 -27.16
N LEU A 17 -48.80 7.25 -27.10
CA LEU A 17 -50.26 7.37 -26.99
C LEU A 17 -50.70 8.03 -25.68
N PHE A 18 -50.00 7.79 -24.57
CA PHE A 18 -50.31 8.42 -23.28
C PHE A 18 -50.01 9.94 -23.27
N CYS A 19 -48.95 10.36 -23.97
CA CYS A 19 -48.63 11.79 -24.15
C CYS A 19 -49.63 12.52 -25.08
N ALA A 20 -50.18 11.84 -26.09
CA ALA A 20 -51.13 12.44 -27.02
C ALA A 20 -52.53 12.69 -26.39
N MET A 21 -52.94 11.86 -25.43
CA MET A 21 -54.28 11.95 -24.83
C MET A 21 -54.40 12.91 -23.62
N THR A 22 -53.29 13.38 -23.06
CA THR A 22 -53.30 14.13 -21.78
C THR A 22 -53.00 15.63 -21.91
N GLY A 23 -52.68 16.15 -23.11
CA GLY A 23 -52.55 17.59 -23.34
C GLY A 23 -51.51 18.30 -22.46
N PHE A 24 -50.53 17.59 -21.91
CA PHE A 24 -49.51 18.15 -21.03
C PHE A 24 -48.40 18.85 -21.87
N PRO A 25 -48.01 20.09 -21.55
CA PRO A 25 -47.00 20.81 -22.31
C PRO A 25 -45.65 20.09 -22.24
N SER A 26 -45.07 19.83 -23.41
CA SER A 26 -43.82 19.10 -23.67
C SER A 26 -42.59 19.63 -22.94
N VAL A 27 -42.66 20.81 -22.33
CA VAL A 27 -41.54 21.51 -21.68
C VAL A 27 -41.17 20.89 -20.33
N VAL A 28 -42.09 20.20 -19.64
CA VAL A 28 -41.82 19.61 -18.30
C VAL A 28 -41.48 18.12 -18.37
N TYR A 29 -41.95 17.42 -19.40
CA TYR A 29 -41.80 15.96 -19.50
C TYR A 29 -40.37 15.51 -19.86
N ILE A 30 -39.74 16.22 -20.79
CA ILE A 30 -38.37 15.93 -21.27
C ILE A 30 -37.33 15.97 -20.14
N PRO A 31 -37.26 17.02 -19.29
CA PRO A 31 -36.29 17.04 -18.20
C PRO A 31 -36.53 15.92 -17.19
N CYS A 32 -37.77 15.58 -16.82
CA CYS A 32 -38.03 14.49 -15.86
C CYS A 32 -37.56 13.11 -16.35
N VAL A 33 -37.71 12.81 -17.64
CA VAL A 33 -37.24 11.55 -18.24
C VAL A 33 -35.71 11.51 -18.28
N ILE A 34 -35.06 12.62 -18.64
CA ILE A 34 -33.60 12.73 -18.64
C ILE A 34 -33.03 12.56 -17.22
N TYR A 35 -33.64 13.20 -16.21
CA TYR A 35 -33.22 13.06 -14.82
C TYR A 35 -33.39 11.62 -14.30
N ARG A 36 -34.51 10.94 -14.63
CA ARG A 36 -34.68 9.52 -14.25
C ARG A 36 -33.69 8.59 -14.95
N LEU A 37 -33.34 8.84 -16.22
CA LEU A 37 -32.34 8.05 -16.93
C LEU A 37 -30.93 8.28 -16.38
N LEU A 38 -30.54 9.54 -16.13
CA LEU A 38 -29.24 9.87 -15.54
C LEU A 38 -29.07 9.29 -14.13
N HIS A 39 -30.14 9.29 -13.33
CA HIS A 39 -30.11 8.69 -12.00
C HIS A 39 -29.96 7.17 -12.07
N SER A 40 -30.69 6.49 -12.96
CA SER A 40 -30.55 5.04 -13.17
C SER A 40 -29.15 4.65 -13.65
N VAL A 41 -28.52 5.44 -14.53
CA VAL A 41 -27.15 5.19 -15.00
C VAL A 41 -26.10 5.38 -13.89
N ARG A 42 -26.28 6.38 -13.01
CA ARG A 42 -25.39 6.55 -11.84
C ARG A 42 -25.51 5.38 -10.86
N PHE A 43 -26.73 4.89 -10.60
CA PHE A 43 -26.96 3.76 -9.70
C PHE A 43 -26.36 2.45 -10.25
N THR A 44 -26.50 2.18 -11.55
CA THR A 44 -25.91 0.99 -12.16
C THR A 44 -24.39 1.05 -12.22
N TRP A 45 -23.80 2.24 -12.46
CA TRP A 45 -22.34 2.40 -12.43
C TRP A 45 -21.75 2.18 -11.03
N CYS A 46 -22.44 2.68 -9.99
CA CYS A 46 -22.00 2.48 -8.61
C CYS A 46 -22.09 1.00 -8.19
N ALA A 47 -23.18 0.32 -8.54
CA ALA A 47 -23.36 -1.11 -8.29
C ALA A 47 -22.32 -1.96 -9.06
N GLN A 48 -22.07 -1.63 -10.33
CA GLN A 48 -21.08 -2.31 -11.15
C GLN A 48 -19.66 -2.09 -10.60
N SER A 49 -19.31 -0.88 -10.17
CA SER A 49 -18.00 -0.58 -9.58
C SER A 49 -17.77 -1.33 -8.27
N ALA A 50 -18.78 -1.38 -7.40
CA ALA A 50 -18.72 -2.16 -6.15
C ALA A 50 -18.55 -3.66 -6.43
N TYR A 51 -19.30 -4.20 -7.39
CA TYR A 51 -19.20 -5.60 -7.79
C TYR A 51 -17.80 -5.96 -8.33
N GLN A 52 -17.20 -5.10 -9.15
CA GLN A 52 -15.86 -5.32 -9.68
C GLN A 52 -14.78 -5.31 -8.59
N ARG A 53 -14.90 -4.45 -7.57
CA ARG A 53 -13.96 -4.40 -6.44
C ARG A 53 -14.00 -5.66 -5.58
N VAL A 54 -15.22 -6.16 -5.29
CA VAL A 54 -15.37 -7.41 -4.54
C VAL A 54 -14.79 -8.58 -5.34
N ARG A 55 -15.07 -8.63 -6.65
CA ARG A 55 -14.53 -9.66 -7.53
C ARG A 55 -12.99 -9.67 -7.53
N GLN A 56 -12.36 -8.52 -7.69
CA GLN A 56 -10.89 -8.38 -7.64
C GLN A 56 -10.32 -8.78 -6.27
N ALA A 57 -11.02 -8.51 -5.18
CA ALA A 57 -10.58 -8.90 -3.83
C ALA A 57 -10.73 -10.41 -3.56
N THR A 58 -11.62 -11.09 -4.28
CA THR A 58 -11.81 -12.55 -4.19
C THR A 58 -11.04 -13.35 -5.24
N GLU A 59 -10.35 -12.68 -6.17
CA GLU A 59 -9.50 -13.37 -7.13
C GLU A 59 -8.28 -13.94 -6.39
N PRO A 60 -8.04 -15.27 -6.49
CA PRO A 60 -6.88 -15.88 -5.84
C PRO A 60 -5.60 -15.27 -6.42
N GLU A 61 -4.67 -14.90 -5.53
CA GLU A 61 -3.36 -14.41 -5.94
C GLU A 61 -2.69 -15.47 -6.82
N PRO A 62 -2.09 -15.10 -7.98
CA PRO A 62 -1.41 -16.08 -8.82
C PRO A 62 -0.35 -16.80 -7.99
N GLU A 63 -0.38 -18.13 -8.03
CA GLU A 63 0.60 -18.96 -7.33
C GLU A 63 2.00 -18.49 -7.75
N ARG A 64 2.77 -18.00 -6.76
CA ARG A 64 4.17 -17.65 -7.02
C ARG A 64 4.86 -18.89 -7.56
N PRO A 65 5.64 -18.79 -8.65
CA PRO A 65 6.39 -19.92 -9.15
C PRO A 65 7.23 -20.47 -8.00
N VAL A 66 7.02 -21.76 -7.70
CA VAL A 66 7.87 -22.50 -6.79
C VAL A 66 9.27 -22.41 -7.38
N ARG A 67 10.15 -21.66 -6.71
CA ARG A 67 11.57 -21.70 -7.06
C ARG A 67 12.00 -23.12 -6.78
N ASP A 68 12.46 -23.83 -7.80
CA ASP A 68 13.11 -25.12 -7.63
C ASP A 68 14.15 -24.95 -6.52
N GLU A 69 13.99 -25.69 -5.42
CA GLU A 69 15.06 -25.73 -4.43
C GLU A 69 16.31 -26.20 -5.17
N PRO A 70 17.44 -25.50 -5.03
CA PRO A 70 18.66 -25.98 -5.64
C PRO A 70 18.89 -27.40 -5.11
N GLU A 71 19.04 -28.35 -6.04
CA GLU A 71 19.43 -29.74 -5.77
C GLU A 71 20.41 -29.75 -4.60
N PRO A 72 20.20 -30.58 -3.57
CA PRO A 72 21.11 -30.62 -2.44
C PRO A 72 22.50 -30.87 -3.01
N VAL A 73 23.41 -29.92 -2.78
CA VAL A 73 24.81 -30.08 -3.16
C VAL A 73 25.27 -31.34 -2.47
N THR A 74 25.34 -32.43 -3.24
CA THR A 74 25.96 -33.65 -2.79
C THR A 74 27.43 -33.27 -2.67
N THR A 75 27.85 -32.97 -1.44
CA THR A 75 29.27 -32.88 -1.15
C THR A 75 29.80 -34.29 -1.36
N ASP A 76 30.26 -34.57 -2.57
CA ASP A 76 31.09 -35.73 -2.84
C ASP A 76 32.30 -35.62 -1.92
N ARG A 77 32.28 -36.41 -0.84
CA ARG A 77 33.30 -36.42 0.20
C ARG A 77 34.61 -37.05 -0.27
N ASN A 78 34.73 -37.45 -1.54
CA ASN A 78 35.90 -38.15 -2.07
C ASN A 78 36.44 -37.50 -3.35
N ARG A 79 36.74 -36.20 -3.30
CA ARG A 79 37.61 -35.58 -4.30
C ARG A 79 38.86 -35.08 -3.59
N ASP A 80 39.93 -35.88 -3.66
CA ASP A 80 41.32 -35.50 -3.38
C ASP A 80 41.82 -34.50 -4.44
N GLY A 81 41.09 -33.40 -4.62
CA GLY A 81 41.57 -32.22 -5.32
C GLY A 81 42.30 -31.31 -4.32
N PRO A 82 43.23 -30.46 -4.79
CA PRO A 82 43.79 -29.43 -3.92
C PRO A 82 42.62 -28.65 -3.32
N GLU A 83 42.58 -28.58 -1.99
CA GLU A 83 41.56 -27.87 -1.23
C GLU A 83 41.37 -26.50 -1.87
N PRO A 84 40.12 -26.11 -2.22
CA PRO A 84 39.90 -24.82 -2.83
C PRO A 84 40.43 -23.78 -1.84
N VAL A 85 41.41 -22.99 -2.29
CA VAL A 85 41.88 -21.83 -1.54
C VAL A 85 40.71 -20.85 -1.48
N ILE A 86 39.87 -21.01 -0.47
CA ILE A 86 38.76 -20.11 -0.21
C ILE A 86 39.43 -18.78 0.12
N PRO A 87 39.20 -17.71 -0.66
CA PRO A 87 39.64 -16.41 -0.24
C PRO A 87 38.96 -16.15 1.10
N GLU A 88 39.76 -15.91 2.15
CA GLU A 88 39.33 -15.65 3.54
C GLU A 88 38.29 -14.51 3.67
N LYS A 89 37.92 -13.87 2.56
CA LYS A 89 36.98 -12.76 2.45
C LYS A 89 35.51 -13.12 2.27
N ILE A 90 35.10 -14.39 2.26
CA ILE A 90 33.68 -14.77 2.40
C ILE A 90 33.31 -15.12 3.84
N VAL A 91 33.99 -14.52 4.82
CA VAL A 91 33.36 -14.24 6.11
C VAL A 91 32.18 -13.33 5.81
N TYR A 92 30.95 -13.77 6.13
CA TYR A 92 29.79 -12.88 6.24
C TYR A 92 30.28 -11.63 6.94
N SER A 93 30.45 -10.55 6.19
CA SER A 93 31.11 -9.36 6.73
C SER A 93 30.22 -8.92 7.87
N ARG A 94 30.64 -9.17 9.12
CA ARG A 94 30.02 -8.53 10.27
C ARG A 94 29.95 -7.07 9.88
N PRO A 95 28.76 -6.46 9.85
CA PRO A 95 28.65 -5.04 9.60
C PRO A 95 29.71 -4.34 10.45
N GLY A 96 30.62 -3.61 9.80
CA GLY A 96 31.58 -2.81 10.53
C GLY A 96 30.84 -1.92 11.54
N PRO A 97 31.50 -1.51 12.63
CA PRO A 97 30.87 -0.68 13.67
C PRO A 97 30.31 0.65 13.13
N ASP A 98 30.67 1.02 11.91
CA ASP A 98 30.32 2.20 11.14
C ASP A 98 29.15 2.02 10.15
N ARG A 99 28.62 0.79 9.96
CA ARG A 99 27.54 0.57 9.01
C ARG A 99 26.22 1.15 9.53
N LYS A 100 25.79 2.26 8.91
CA LYS A 100 24.46 2.83 9.14
C LYS A 100 23.35 1.80 8.84
N PRO A 101 22.27 1.76 9.64
CA PRO A 101 21.12 0.91 9.36
C PRO A 101 20.60 1.16 7.93
N GLY A 102 20.17 0.10 7.24
CA GLY A 102 19.67 0.21 5.86
C GLY A 102 18.55 1.24 5.71
N ASN A 103 17.65 1.30 6.71
CA ASN A 103 16.57 2.29 6.77
C ASN A 103 17.10 3.73 6.84
N SER A 104 18.21 3.99 7.53
CA SER A 104 18.80 5.33 7.58
C SER A 104 19.31 5.74 6.20
N ASN A 105 20.03 4.86 5.51
CA ASN A 105 20.52 5.14 4.16
C ASN A 105 19.38 5.40 3.18
N TRP A 106 18.29 4.62 3.27
CA TRP A 106 17.11 4.82 2.44
C TRP A 106 16.44 6.17 2.72
N VAL A 107 16.24 6.55 3.99
CA VAL A 107 15.64 7.85 4.35
C VAL A 107 16.50 9.02 3.86
N HIS A 108 17.83 8.88 3.85
CA HIS A 108 18.73 9.89 3.29
C HIS A 108 18.73 9.92 1.75
N ALA A 109 18.45 8.79 1.10
CA ALA A 109 18.46 8.67 -0.36
C ALA A 109 17.11 8.99 -1.02
N VAL A 110 16.00 9.00 -0.27
CA VAL A 110 14.69 9.39 -0.81
C VAL A 110 14.73 10.86 -1.23
N GLU A 111 14.43 11.11 -2.49
CA GLU A 111 14.25 12.45 -3.03
C GLU A 111 12.85 12.97 -2.69
N TRP A 112 12.80 14.07 -1.96
CA TRP A 112 11.56 14.78 -1.66
C TRP A 112 11.87 16.24 -1.36
N SER A 113 10.85 17.10 -1.36
CA SER A 113 11.00 18.56 -1.23
C SER A 113 11.76 19.00 0.02
N GLY A 114 11.77 18.19 1.08
CA GLY A 114 12.43 18.48 2.35
C GLY A 114 13.77 17.78 2.59
N GLN A 115 14.34 17.06 1.63
CA GLN A 115 15.56 16.25 1.85
C GLN A 115 16.73 17.06 2.41
N LYS A 116 17.04 18.22 1.82
CA LYS A 116 18.15 19.09 2.28
C LYS A 116 17.97 19.56 3.72
N GLY A 117 16.73 19.87 4.10
CA GLY A 117 16.43 20.28 5.46
C GLY A 117 16.43 19.11 6.44
N PHE A 118 16.04 17.92 5.99
CA PHE A 118 16.23 16.70 6.76
C PHE A 118 17.72 16.44 6.99
N GLU A 119 18.58 16.52 5.98
CA GLU A 119 20.03 16.35 6.17
C GLU A 119 20.62 17.35 7.18
N ALA A 120 20.23 18.62 7.08
CA ALA A 120 20.66 19.69 7.98
C ALA A 120 20.05 19.63 9.40
N ALA A 121 18.92 18.92 9.59
CA ALA A 121 18.24 18.86 10.88
C ALA A 121 19.12 18.17 11.95
N PRO A 122 19.17 18.69 13.18
CA PRO A 122 19.89 18.04 14.26
C PRO A 122 19.20 16.74 14.67
N SER A 123 20.00 15.77 15.10
CA SER A 123 19.51 14.57 15.78
C SER A 123 19.28 14.91 17.25
N VAL A 124 18.11 14.58 17.78
CA VAL A 124 17.70 14.82 19.17
C VAL A 124 17.59 13.48 19.88
N SER A 125 18.01 13.40 21.14
CA SER A 125 17.82 12.21 21.97
C SER A 125 16.34 11.98 22.26
N PHE A 126 15.87 10.75 22.04
CA PHE A 126 14.52 10.31 22.39
C PHE A 126 14.54 9.79 23.82
N THR A 127 13.95 10.56 24.74
CA THR A 127 13.89 10.23 26.17
C THR A 127 12.49 9.76 26.56
N VAL A 128 12.44 8.62 27.27
CA VAL A 128 11.23 8.05 27.89
C VAL A 128 11.55 7.81 29.36
N ASP A 129 10.68 8.26 30.26
CA ASP A 129 10.86 8.11 31.72
C ASP A 129 12.19 8.62 32.29
N GLY A 130 12.80 9.61 31.62
CA GLY A 130 14.08 10.21 32.04
C GLY A 130 15.33 9.49 31.53
N GLU A 131 15.18 8.39 30.78
CA GLU A 131 16.28 7.65 30.16
C GLU A 131 16.34 7.88 28.65
N GLU A 132 17.55 8.01 28.10
CA GLU A 132 17.75 8.07 26.65
C GLU A 132 17.53 6.67 26.04
N LYS A 133 16.44 6.54 25.28
CA LYS A 133 16.01 5.29 24.65
C LYS A 133 16.23 5.27 23.15
N GLY A 134 16.67 6.37 22.57
CA GLY A 134 16.89 6.43 21.13
C GLY A 134 17.41 7.76 20.64
N VAL A 135 17.55 7.86 19.33
CA VAL A 135 17.86 9.09 18.62
C VAL A 135 16.77 9.33 17.58
N GLN A 136 16.16 10.50 17.62
CA GLN A 136 15.16 10.95 16.66
C GLN A 136 15.69 12.09 15.80
N LYS A 137 15.22 12.14 14.55
CA LYS A 137 15.49 13.23 13.63
C LYS A 137 14.22 13.54 12.86
N LYS A 138 13.75 14.78 12.94
CA LYS A 138 12.50 15.24 12.33
C LYS A 138 12.77 16.41 11.40
N TYR A 139 12.14 16.37 10.24
CA TYR A 139 12.04 17.53 9.37
C TYR A 139 10.70 17.51 8.65
N GLY A 140 9.86 18.52 8.90
CA GLY A 140 8.52 18.62 8.33
C GLY A 140 7.69 17.35 8.58
N PRO A 141 7.18 16.68 7.52
CA PRO A 141 6.36 15.48 7.63
C PRO A 141 7.16 14.18 7.83
N LEU A 142 8.49 14.21 7.65
CA LEU A 142 9.33 13.01 7.73
C LEU A 142 10.07 12.98 9.08
N MET A 143 10.03 11.82 9.72
CA MET A 143 10.71 11.56 10.98
C MET A 143 11.39 10.20 10.92
N PHE A 144 12.62 10.15 11.44
CA PHE A 144 13.38 8.93 11.62
C PHE A 144 13.70 8.77 13.10
N LEU A 145 13.24 7.68 13.70
CA LEU A 145 13.53 7.31 15.08
C LEU A 145 14.33 6.02 15.09
N LYS A 146 15.47 6.03 15.78
CA LYS A 146 16.27 4.86 16.09
C LYS A 146 16.13 4.57 17.57
N VAL A 147 15.46 3.49 17.92
CA VAL A 147 15.36 3.01 19.31
C VAL A 147 16.61 2.19 19.63
N HIS A 148 17.24 2.46 20.77
CA HIS A 148 18.36 1.68 21.30
C HIS A 148 17.86 0.34 21.85
N ASP A 149 18.72 -0.68 21.77
CA ASP A 149 18.44 -2.02 22.32
C ASP A 149 17.12 -2.66 21.86
N ALA A 150 16.66 -2.27 20.66
CA ALA A 150 15.51 -2.86 19.99
C ALA A 150 15.97 -3.66 18.77
N GLY A 151 15.42 -4.87 18.63
CA GLY A 151 15.63 -5.75 17.49
C GLY A 151 14.68 -5.45 16.34
N HIS A 152 14.32 -6.50 15.59
CA HIS A 152 13.38 -6.37 14.47
C HIS A 152 11.97 -5.97 14.94
N MET A 153 11.61 -6.36 16.16
CA MET A 153 10.27 -6.18 16.73
C MET A 153 10.33 -5.20 17.90
N VAL A 154 10.45 -3.91 17.60
CA VAL A 154 10.53 -2.83 18.60
C VAL A 154 9.44 -2.94 19.69
N PRO A 155 8.16 -3.20 19.39
CA PRO A 155 7.14 -3.32 20.44
C PRO A 155 7.28 -4.55 21.34
N MET A 156 7.98 -5.60 20.89
CA MET A 156 8.25 -6.79 21.70
C MET A 156 9.45 -6.55 22.62
N ASP A 157 10.50 -5.92 22.09
CA ASP A 157 11.75 -5.69 22.84
C ASP A 157 11.63 -4.50 23.81
N GLN A 158 10.95 -3.43 23.40
CA GLN A 158 10.82 -2.15 24.12
C GLN A 158 9.36 -1.66 24.08
N PRO A 159 8.44 -2.30 24.84
CA PRO A 159 7.00 -2.03 24.73
C PRO A 159 6.60 -0.62 25.20
N ASN A 160 7.25 -0.09 26.23
CA ASN A 160 6.93 1.23 26.79
C ASN A 160 7.34 2.35 25.82
N GLU A 161 8.52 2.21 25.23
CA GLU A 161 9.11 3.14 24.27
C GLU A 161 8.32 3.14 22.95
N ALA A 162 7.90 1.95 22.49
CA ALA A 162 7.05 1.82 21.32
C ALA A 162 5.69 2.49 21.51
N LEU A 163 5.09 2.34 22.70
CA LEU A 163 3.83 3.00 23.04
C LEU A 163 4.01 4.51 23.08
N GLU A 164 5.06 5.01 23.74
CA GLU A 164 5.33 6.44 23.83
C GLU A 164 5.58 7.07 22.45
N MET A 165 6.33 6.38 21.58
CA MET A 165 6.49 6.77 20.19
C MET A 165 5.13 6.90 19.48
N LEU A 166 4.27 5.89 19.57
CA LEU A 166 2.96 5.90 18.92
C LEU A 166 2.05 6.99 19.48
N GLN A 167 2.04 7.18 20.80
CA GLN A 167 1.25 8.22 21.44
C GLN A 167 1.70 9.60 21.00
N ARG A 168 3.00 9.91 21.01
CA ARG A 168 3.49 11.22 20.56
C ARG A 168 3.25 11.43 19.07
N TRP A 169 3.34 10.37 18.26
CA TRP A 169 3.12 10.45 16.81
C TRP A 169 1.65 10.75 16.52
N SER A 170 0.74 10.04 17.20
CA SER A 170 -0.70 10.25 17.04
C SER A 170 -1.17 11.63 17.50
N HIS A 171 -0.50 12.23 18.48
CA HIS A 171 -0.81 13.59 18.94
C HIS A 171 -0.04 14.69 18.18
N GLY A 172 0.88 14.33 17.27
CA GLY A 172 1.69 15.28 16.51
C GLY A 172 2.82 15.96 17.30
N ASN A 173 3.16 15.44 18.49
CA ASN A 173 4.07 16.05 19.46
C ASN A 173 5.50 15.49 19.46
N LEU A 174 5.87 14.69 18.45
CA LEU A 174 7.24 14.19 18.24
C LEU A 174 8.09 15.12 17.40
#